data_AF-A0A7J6T3V6-F1
#
_entry.id   AF-A0A7J6T3V6-F1
#
_cell.length_a   1.000
_cell.length_b   1.000
_cell.length_c   1.000
_cell.angle_alpha   90.00
_cell.angle_beta   90.00
_cell.angle_gamma   90.00
#
_symmetry.space_group_name_H-M   'P 1'
#
loop_
_entity.id
_entity.type
_entity.pdbx_description
1 polymer ?
#
loop_
_entity_poly.entity_id
_entity_poly.type
_entity_poly.pdbx_seq_one_letter_code
_entity_poly.pdbx_strand_id
1 'polypeptide(L)'
;MPVDSVASAVTEQAAGESHGSQVKNPELIISSCEEFLSPKRLKASEGLPEDSESVVEETDVEYINGYLAKMHSGAGLQCQVMEGKGRTLTSKKHHEIGDVIFVEPPLHIVCEEAGDPDFEEIKKLCDVEGDMDYDPLWYWCALRSLTDADLPSNSRITTVAAEVQRRLLLLHRPETTEISESVDRVAKACGLEGKEELLEDLLQVWIHNCFEYQETPTGYSTYFAPAFMSHS
;
A
#
# COMPACT_ATOMS: atom_id res chain seq x y z
N MET A 1 80.33 26.52 -5.95
CA MET A 1 80.38 25.98 -7.32
C MET A 1 78.99 25.50 -7.68
N PRO A 2 78.33 26.14 -8.66
CA PRO A 2 76.99 25.80 -9.12
C PRO A 2 77.03 24.67 -10.15
N VAL A 3 75.92 23.96 -10.34
CA VAL A 3 75.41 23.56 -11.66
C VAL A 3 73.92 23.22 -11.56
N ASP A 4 73.19 23.82 -12.50
CA ASP A 4 71.75 23.83 -12.73
C ASP A 4 71.14 22.52 -13.22
N SER A 5 69.80 22.55 -13.31
CA SER A 5 68.95 21.91 -14.34
C SER A 5 68.57 20.44 -14.09
N VAL A 6 67.34 19.96 -14.35
CA VAL A 6 66.26 20.39 -15.26
C VAL A 6 64.91 19.95 -14.69
N ALA A 7 63.87 20.72 -14.98
CA ALA A 7 62.47 20.39 -14.78
C ALA A 7 62.01 19.16 -15.60
N SER A 8 60.98 18.45 -15.12
CA SER A 8 59.99 17.86 -16.01
C SER A 8 58.65 17.68 -15.29
N ALA A 9 57.70 18.53 -15.66
CA ALA A 9 56.30 18.39 -15.35
C ALA A 9 55.68 17.36 -16.30
N VAL A 10 54.93 16.41 -15.77
CA VAL A 10 53.95 15.65 -16.53
C VAL A 10 52.65 15.72 -15.74
N THR A 11 51.74 16.55 -16.26
CA THR A 11 50.37 16.69 -15.80
C THR A 11 49.53 15.75 -16.65
N GLU A 12 49.05 14.66 -16.07
CA GLU A 12 48.12 13.73 -16.74
C GLU A 12 46.70 14.07 -16.30
N GLN A 13 46.01 14.85 -17.13
CA GLN A 13 44.57 15.10 -17.03
C GLN A 13 43.83 13.93 -17.68
N ALA A 14 43.22 13.07 -16.86
CA ALA A 14 42.20 12.14 -17.32
C ALA A 14 40.83 12.82 -17.19
N ALA A 15 40.30 13.30 -18.32
CA ALA A 15 38.91 13.72 -18.46
C ALA A 15 38.03 12.47 -18.54
N GLY A 16 37.40 12.11 -17.42
CA GLY A 16 36.30 11.15 -17.38
C GLY A 16 34.99 11.87 -17.64
N GLU A 17 34.43 11.71 -18.83
CA GLU A 17 33.10 12.17 -19.20
C GLU A 17 32.04 11.35 -18.45
N SER A 18 31.54 11.86 -17.32
CA SER A 18 30.36 11.30 -16.66
C SER A 18 29.11 11.66 -17.44
N HIS A 19 28.55 10.70 -18.17
CA HIS A 19 27.20 10.79 -18.72
C HIS A 19 26.19 10.79 -17.57
N GLY A 20 25.80 12.00 -17.15
CA GLY A 20 24.69 12.22 -16.23
C GLY A 20 23.38 11.84 -16.89
N SER A 21 22.95 10.60 -16.71
CA SER A 21 21.59 10.18 -17.01
C SER A 21 20.69 10.73 -15.90
N GLN A 22 20.10 11.90 -16.14
CA GLN A 22 19.01 12.43 -15.32
C GLN A 22 17.81 11.51 -15.46
N VAL A 23 17.63 10.61 -14.49
CA VAL A 23 16.35 9.91 -14.29
C VAL A 23 15.37 10.99 -13.85
N LYS A 24 14.48 11.38 -14.77
CA LYS A 24 13.36 12.26 -14.47
C LYS A 24 12.44 11.51 -13.51
N ASN A 25 12.24 12.06 -12.32
CA ASN A 25 11.16 11.68 -11.42
C ASN A 25 9.85 11.62 -12.21
N PRO A 26 9.13 10.49 -12.24
CA PRO A 26 7.77 10.49 -12.73
C PRO A 26 6.92 11.20 -11.68
N GLU A 27 6.55 12.44 -11.95
CA GLU A 27 5.45 13.09 -11.25
C GLU A 27 4.21 12.18 -11.41
N LEU A 28 3.75 11.65 -10.28
CA LEU A 28 2.48 10.93 -10.13
C LEU A 28 1.34 11.88 -10.53
N ILE A 29 0.94 11.81 -11.80
CA ILE A 29 -0.30 12.41 -12.28
C ILE A 29 -1.44 11.50 -11.82
N ILE A 30 -1.88 11.66 -10.57
CA ILE A 30 -3.19 11.20 -10.14
C ILE A 30 -4.18 12.26 -10.60
N SER A 31 -4.57 12.18 -11.87
CA SER A 31 -5.65 12.99 -12.44
C SER A 31 -6.96 12.62 -11.73
N SER A 32 -7.66 13.63 -11.22
CA SER A 32 -8.89 13.45 -10.45
C SER A 32 -9.94 12.65 -11.22
N CYS A 33 -10.52 11.67 -10.53
CA CYS A 33 -11.69 10.92 -10.95
C CYS A 33 -12.68 10.96 -9.79
N GLU A 34 -13.11 12.16 -9.42
CA GLU A 34 -14.24 12.38 -8.52
C GLU A 34 -15.51 12.51 -9.36
N GLU A 35 -16.12 11.39 -9.74
CA GLU A 35 -17.55 11.38 -10.07
C GLU A 35 -18.03 9.93 -10.02
N PHE A 36 -19.15 9.70 -9.32
CA PHE A 36 -19.82 8.44 -9.01
C PHE A 36 -19.31 7.67 -7.77
N LEU A 37 -19.95 7.93 -6.62
CA LEU A 37 -20.92 7.04 -5.98
C LEU A 37 -21.31 7.63 -4.61
N SER A 38 -22.53 8.16 -4.48
CA SER A 38 -23.10 8.49 -3.17
C SER A 38 -23.64 7.21 -2.51
N PRO A 39 -23.21 6.83 -1.30
CA PRO A 39 -23.79 5.70 -0.59
C PRO A 39 -25.23 6.03 -0.18
N LYS A 40 -26.20 5.29 -0.69
CA LYS A 40 -27.55 5.30 -0.13
C LYS A 40 -27.48 4.69 1.26
N ARG A 41 -27.75 5.49 2.30
CA ARG A 41 -27.97 5.00 3.67
C ARG A 41 -29.12 3.97 3.66
N LEU A 42 -28.77 2.70 3.78
CA LEU A 42 -29.71 1.64 4.08
C LEU A 42 -30.20 1.83 5.52
N LYS A 43 -31.53 1.92 5.68
CA LYS A 43 -32.16 1.95 7.00
C LYS A 43 -32.10 0.55 7.59
N ALA A 44 -31.71 0.47 8.86
CA ALA A 44 -31.78 -0.77 9.64
C ALA A 44 -33.21 -1.31 9.64
N SER A 45 -33.41 -2.48 9.03
CA SER A 45 -34.61 -3.29 9.19
C SER A 45 -34.24 -4.53 9.99
N GLU A 46 -34.90 -4.70 11.14
CA GLU A 46 -34.74 -5.84 12.03
C GLU A 46 -35.26 -7.13 11.35
N GLY A 47 -34.39 -8.15 11.29
CA GLY A 47 -34.69 -9.50 10.78
C GLY A 47 -33.96 -9.83 9.47
N LEU A 48 -32.66 -10.12 9.55
CA LEU A 48 -31.88 -10.62 8.40
C LEU A 48 -31.75 -12.16 8.47
N PRO A 49 -32.05 -12.89 7.38
CA PRO A 49 -31.75 -14.32 7.25
C PRO A 49 -30.23 -14.55 7.14
N GLU A 50 -29.78 -15.76 7.46
CA GLU A 50 -28.38 -16.24 7.40
C GLU A 50 -27.72 -16.21 5.99
N ASP A 51 -28.37 -15.59 4.99
CA ASP A 51 -27.88 -15.47 3.61
C ASP A 51 -27.08 -14.16 3.34
N SER A 52 -26.75 -13.37 4.36
CA SER A 52 -26.18 -12.03 4.18
C SER A 52 -24.74 -11.96 3.66
N GLU A 53 -23.92 -13.00 3.86
CA GLU A 53 -22.52 -13.01 3.41
C GLU A 53 -22.39 -13.06 1.88
N SER A 54 -23.26 -13.83 1.21
CA SER A 54 -23.22 -14.02 -0.24
C SER A 54 -23.40 -12.72 -1.04
N VAL A 55 -24.19 -11.78 -0.51
CA VAL A 55 -24.51 -10.52 -1.18
C VAL A 55 -23.33 -9.55 -1.15
N VAL A 56 -22.51 -9.57 -0.09
CA VAL A 56 -21.35 -8.67 0.05
C VAL A 56 -20.26 -9.08 -0.93
N GLU A 57 -19.99 -10.38 -1.06
CA GLU A 57 -18.96 -10.90 -1.97
C GLU A 57 -19.26 -10.62 -3.45
N GLU A 58 -20.54 -10.69 -3.86
CA GLU A 58 -20.95 -10.36 -5.23
C GLU A 58 -20.67 -8.90 -5.57
N THR A 59 -20.98 -7.97 -4.65
CA THR A 59 -20.74 -6.54 -4.87
C THR A 59 -19.26 -6.18 -4.97
N ASP A 60 -18.41 -6.89 -4.24
CA ASP A 60 -16.96 -6.71 -4.29
C ASP A 60 -16.37 -7.20 -5.62
N VAL A 61 -16.81 -8.38 -6.09
CA VAL A 61 -16.35 -8.94 -7.38
C VAL A 61 -16.73 -8.03 -8.54
N GLU A 62 -17.93 -7.44 -8.53
CA GLU A 62 -18.33 -6.46 -9.54
C GLU A 62 -17.43 -5.23 -9.52
N TYR A 63 -17.14 -4.69 -8.33
CA TYR A 63 -16.27 -3.54 -8.18
C TYR A 63 -14.84 -3.84 -8.67
N ILE A 64 -14.27 -4.98 -8.29
CA ILE A 64 -12.94 -5.43 -8.74
C ILE A 64 -12.91 -5.57 -10.26
N ASN A 65 -13.92 -6.23 -10.86
CA ASN A 65 -14.00 -6.37 -12.31
C ASN A 65 -14.14 -5.02 -13.04
N GLY A 66 -14.85 -4.06 -12.44
CA GLY A 66 -14.92 -2.69 -12.94
C GLY A 66 -13.54 -2.00 -12.97
N TYR A 67 -12.75 -2.16 -11.90
CA TYR A 67 -11.37 -1.68 -11.85
C TYR A 67 -10.51 -2.35 -12.94
N LEU A 68 -10.54 -3.69 -13.03
CA LEU A 68 -9.75 -4.46 -13.99
C LEU A 68 -10.05 -4.06 -15.44
N ALA A 69 -11.33 -3.85 -15.77
CA ALA A 69 -11.74 -3.42 -17.09
C ALA A 69 -11.22 -2.01 -17.45
N LYS A 70 -11.18 -1.11 -16.46
CA LYS A 70 -10.70 0.27 -16.62
C LYS A 70 -9.17 0.34 -16.74
N MET A 71 -8.44 -0.31 -15.82
CA MET A 71 -6.99 -0.19 -15.70
C MET A 71 -6.23 -1.13 -16.63
N HIS A 72 -6.78 -2.30 -16.91
CA HIS A 72 -6.14 -3.35 -17.71
C HIS A 72 -7.00 -3.71 -18.91
N SER A 73 -7.54 -2.69 -19.59
CA SER A 73 -8.37 -2.87 -20.78
C SER A 73 -7.64 -3.73 -21.81
N GLY A 74 -8.25 -4.84 -22.20
CA GLY A 74 -7.66 -5.77 -23.15
C GLY A 74 -6.77 -6.87 -22.54
N ALA A 75 -6.47 -6.90 -21.24
CA ALA A 75 -5.79 -8.05 -20.64
C ALA A 75 -6.72 -9.29 -20.51
N GLY A 76 -8.04 -9.09 -20.58
CA GLY A 76 -9.02 -10.16 -20.45
C GLY A 76 -9.08 -10.75 -19.05
N LEU A 77 -8.70 -9.96 -18.03
CA LEU A 77 -8.72 -10.34 -16.63
C LEU A 77 -10.16 -10.35 -16.10
N GLN A 78 -10.44 -11.31 -15.24
CA GLN A 78 -11.69 -11.41 -14.49
C GLN A 78 -11.44 -11.96 -13.09
N CYS A 79 -11.94 -11.27 -12.08
CA CYS A 79 -12.07 -11.77 -10.73
C CYS A 79 -13.38 -12.56 -10.59
N GLN A 80 -13.32 -13.69 -9.88
CA GLN A 80 -14.47 -14.53 -9.53
C GLN A 80 -14.25 -15.15 -8.15
N VAL A 81 -15.32 -15.47 -7.41
CA VAL A 81 -15.22 -16.29 -6.20
C VAL A 81 -15.11 -17.76 -6.60
N MET A 82 -14.14 -18.47 -6.02
CA MET A 82 -13.96 -19.91 -6.19
C MET A 82 -14.08 -20.59 -4.82
N GLU A 83 -14.86 -21.67 -4.78
CA GLU A 83 -15.08 -22.48 -3.57
C GLU A 83 -13.74 -22.91 -2.95
N GLY A 84 -13.55 -22.58 -1.67
CA GLY A 84 -12.33 -22.89 -0.91
C GLY A 84 -11.09 -22.05 -1.24
N LYS A 85 -11.17 -21.12 -2.19
CA LYS A 85 -10.06 -20.20 -2.55
C LYS A 85 -10.40 -18.72 -2.38
N GLY A 86 -11.68 -18.40 -2.22
CA GLY A 86 -12.15 -17.01 -2.19
C GLY A 86 -12.01 -16.36 -3.57
N ARG A 87 -11.67 -15.07 -3.59
CA ARG A 87 -11.54 -14.29 -4.84
C ARG A 87 -10.28 -14.70 -5.60
N THR A 88 -10.47 -15.08 -6.86
CA THR A 88 -9.41 -15.55 -7.76
C THR A 88 -9.44 -14.76 -9.07
N LEU A 89 -8.28 -14.28 -9.48
CA LEU A 89 -8.05 -13.63 -10.77
C LEU A 89 -7.78 -14.68 -11.85
N THR A 90 -8.50 -14.59 -12.96
CA THR A 90 -8.34 -15.46 -14.13
C THR A 90 -8.15 -14.63 -15.39
N SER A 91 -7.46 -15.20 -16.38
CA SER A 91 -7.35 -14.62 -17.72
C SER A 91 -8.22 -15.40 -18.71
N LYS A 92 -9.01 -14.67 -19.51
CA LYS A 92 -9.76 -15.22 -20.66
C LYS A 92 -8.92 -15.32 -21.93
N LYS A 93 -7.70 -14.81 -21.90
CA LYS A 93 -6.76 -14.84 -23.03
C LYS A 93 -5.79 -16.00 -22.90
N HIS A 94 -5.40 -16.54 -24.05
CA HIS A 94 -4.25 -17.40 -24.18
C HIS A 94 -2.97 -16.55 -24.03
N HIS A 95 -1.99 -17.08 -23.31
CA HIS A 95 -0.69 -16.45 -23.09
C HIS A 95 0.40 -17.49 -23.39
N GLU A 96 1.43 -17.06 -24.09
CA GLU A 96 2.66 -17.83 -24.32
C GLU A 96 3.68 -17.58 -23.19
N ILE A 97 4.70 -18.43 -23.10
CA ILE A 97 5.74 -18.27 -22.09
C ILE A 97 6.53 -16.98 -22.37
N GLY A 98 6.61 -16.12 -21.34
CA GLY A 98 7.27 -14.82 -21.44
C GLY A 98 6.31 -13.67 -21.79
N ASP A 99 5.03 -13.96 -22.06
CA ASP A 99 4.04 -12.91 -22.25
C ASP A 99 3.82 -12.09 -20.98
N VAL A 100 3.69 -10.78 -21.18
CA VAL A 100 3.27 -9.86 -20.12
C VAL A 100 1.75 -9.86 -20.07
N ILE A 101 1.18 -10.42 -19.01
CA ILE A 101 -0.28 -10.49 -18.82
C ILE A 101 -0.84 -9.08 -18.55
N PHE A 102 -0.25 -8.37 -17.58
CA PHE A 102 -0.55 -6.97 -17.27
C PHE A 102 0.63 -6.33 -16.53
N VAL A 103 0.64 -4.99 -16.49
CA VAL A 103 1.54 -4.19 -15.66
C VAL A 103 0.66 -3.30 -14.79
N GLU A 104 0.91 -3.27 -13.49
CA GLU A 104 0.17 -2.44 -12.55
C GLU A 104 1.12 -1.59 -11.69
N PRO A 105 0.85 -0.29 -11.52
CA PRO A 105 1.57 0.50 -10.52
C PRO A 105 1.18 0.04 -9.10
N PRO A 106 2.04 0.30 -8.10
CA PRO A 106 1.66 0.10 -6.70
C PRO A 106 0.35 0.83 -6.36
N LEU A 107 -0.53 0.14 -5.65
CA LEU A 107 -1.73 0.73 -5.07
C LEU A 107 -1.36 1.77 -4.01
N HIS A 108 -0.42 1.40 -3.14
CA HIS A 108 0.14 2.28 -2.13
C HIS A 108 1.58 1.87 -1.81
N ILE A 109 2.44 2.86 -1.55
CA ILE A 109 3.83 2.69 -1.13
C ILE A 109 3.99 3.46 0.17
N VAL A 110 4.59 2.81 1.16
CA VAL A 110 4.96 3.44 2.42
C VAL A 110 6.40 3.08 2.72
N CYS A 111 7.20 4.09 3.06
CA CYS A 111 8.60 3.94 3.41
C CYS A 111 8.82 4.46 4.83
N GLU A 112 9.92 4.05 5.45
CA GLU A 112 10.40 4.70 6.67
C GLU A 112 10.69 6.18 6.38
N GLU A 113 10.11 7.06 7.19
CA GLU A 113 10.28 8.50 7.07
C GLU A 113 11.07 8.99 8.28
N ALA A 114 12.39 8.80 8.24
CA ALA A 114 13.27 9.22 9.33
C ALA A 114 13.15 10.72 9.60
N GLY A 115 12.90 11.08 10.86
CA GLY A 115 12.68 12.47 11.28
C GLY A 115 11.24 12.96 11.12
N ASP A 116 10.32 12.15 10.58
CA ASP A 116 8.89 12.42 10.71
C ASP A 116 8.48 12.25 12.19
N PRO A 117 7.92 13.28 12.85
CA PRO A 117 7.65 13.21 14.28
C PRO A 117 6.63 12.13 14.69
N ASP A 118 5.68 11.80 13.82
CA ASP A 118 4.65 10.80 14.12
C ASP A 118 5.24 9.39 13.94
N PHE A 119 6.06 9.18 12.91
CA PHE A 119 6.80 7.92 12.75
C PHE A 119 7.82 7.67 13.88
N GLU A 120 8.56 8.69 14.30
CA GLU A 120 9.49 8.58 15.43
C GLU A 120 8.77 8.29 16.76
N GLU A 121 7.50 8.69 16.91
CA GLU A 121 6.70 8.32 18.08
C GLU A 121 6.31 6.84 18.07
N ILE A 122 5.94 6.30 16.91
CA ILE A 122 5.68 4.85 16.76
C ILE A 122 6.95 4.04 17.06
N LYS A 123 8.11 4.49 16.57
CA LYS A 123 9.39 3.85 16.87
C LYS A 123 9.67 3.85 18.37
N LYS A 124 9.49 4.99 19.05
CA LYS A 124 9.63 5.05 20.51
C LYS A 124 8.67 4.11 21.22
N LEU A 125 7.41 4.00 20.77
CA LEU A 125 6.45 3.08 21.35
C LEU A 125 6.95 1.63 21.26
N CYS A 126 7.48 1.23 20.11
CA CYS A 126 8.07 -0.10 19.91
C CYS A 126 9.35 -0.32 20.73
N ASP A 127 10.23 0.69 20.81
CA ASP A 127 11.52 0.60 21.51
C ASP A 127 11.37 0.59 23.05
N VAL A 128 10.46 1.41 23.59
CA VAL A 128 10.33 1.63 25.04
C VAL A 128 9.53 0.51 25.70
N GLU A 129 8.48 0.03 25.03
CA GLU A 129 7.55 -0.92 25.64
C GLU A 129 7.94 -2.38 25.39
N GLY A 130 8.75 -2.65 24.36
CA GLY A 130 9.35 -3.97 24.09
C GLY A 130 8.35 -5.12 23.87
N ASP A 131 7.06 -4.80 23.80
CA ASP A 131 5.91 -5.71 23.78
C ASP A 131 4.94 -5.34 22.64
N MET A 132 5.48 -4.80 21.55
CA MET A 132 4.73 -4.57 20.32
C MET A 132 4.84 -5.81 19.43
N ASP A 133 3.73 -6.18 18.79
CA ASP A 133 3.63 -7.40 17.98
C ASP A 133 4.45 -7.34 16.68
N TYR A 134 4.69 -6.13 16.15
CA TYR A 134 5.34 -5.90 14.86
C TYR A 134 6.36 -4.76 14.90
N ASP A 135 7.22 -4.70 13.87
CA ASP A 135 8.13 -3.56 13.68
C ASP A 135 7.37 -2.24 13.40
N PRO A 136 7.95 -1.07 13.76
CA PRO A 136 7.31 0.24 13.60
C PRO A 136 6.73 0.52 12.21
N LEU A 137 7.40 0.04 11.15
CA LEU A 137 6.99 0.26 9.77
C LEU A 137 5.62 -0.36 9.46
N TRP A 138 5.24 -1.48 10.10
CA TRP A 138 3.93 -2.10 9.89
C TRP A 138 2.78 -1.22 10.38
N TYR A 139 2.92 -0.65 11.58
CA TYR A 139 1.94 0.30 12.11
C TYR A 139 1.92 1.59 11.28
N TRP A 140 3.09 2.03 10.80
CA TRP A 140 3.17 3.20 9.92
C TRP A 140 2.46 3.00 8.59
N CYS A 141 2.62 1.84 7.97
CA CYS A 141 1.87 1.43 6.78
C CYS A 141 0.35 1.53 7.00
N ALA A 142 -0.16 1.02 8.13
CA ALA A 142 -1.57 1.09 8.46
C ALA A 142 -2.06 2.54 8.64
N LEU A 143 -1.32 3.36 9.41
CA LEU A 143 -1.65 4.77 9.63
C LEU A 143 -1.64 5.60 8.34
N ARG A 144 -0.66 5.38 7.45
CA ARG A 144 -0.58 6.06 6.15
C ARG A 144 -1.68 5.62 5.17
N SER A 145 -2.40 4.55 5.49
CA SER A 145 -3.57 4.07 4.74
C SER A 145 -4.90 4.64 5.23
N LEU A 146 -4.87 5.52 6.24
CA LEU A 146 -6.06 6.25 6.70
C LEU A 146 -6.44 7.37 5.74
N THR A 147 -7.70 7.77 5.77
CA THR A 147 -8.19 8.96 5.05
C THR A 147 -8.23 10.19 5.96
N ASP A 148 -8.38 11.38 5.38
CA ASP A 148 -8.57 12.62 6.15
C ASP A 148 -9.78 12.55 7.10
N ALA A 149 -10.79 11.76 6.76
CA ALA A 149 -11.99 11.60 7.59
C ALA A 149 -11.77 10.67 8.79
N ASP A 150 -10.68 9.91 8.81
CA ASP A 150 -10.33 9.00 9.90
C ASP A 150 -9.42 9.66 10.95
N LEU A 151 -8.74 10.74 10.58
CA LEU A 151 -7.79 11.43 11.43
C LEU A 151 -8.40 12.61 12.21
N PRO A 152 -7.85 12.95 13.38
CA PRO A 152 -8.11 14.21 14.04
C PRO A 152 -7.75 15.39 13.13
N SER A 153 -8.48 16.51 13.27
CA SER A 153 -8.26 17.70 12.43
C SER A 153 -6.86 18.35 12.57
N ASN A 154 -6.10 17.98 13.60
CA ASN A 154 -4.74 18.44 13.87
C ASN A 154 -3.67 17.39 13.56
N SER A 155 -4.02 16.26 12.93
CA SER A 155 -3.04 15.24 12.53
C SER A 155 -2.10 15.77 11.45
N ARG A 156 -0.85 15.31 11.48
CA ARG A 156 0.16 15.60 10.44
C ARG A 156 0.45 14.38 9.56
N ILE A 157 -0.10 13.23 9.91
CA ILE A 157 0.05 11.99 9.15
C ILE A 157 -0.53 12.22 7.75
N THR A 158 0.27 11.96 6.72
CA THR A 158 -0.21 12.04 5.34
C THR A 158 -1.14 10.87 5.05
N THR A 159 -2.28 11.16 4.45
CA THR A 159 -3.38 10.21 4.21
C THR A 159 -3.42 9.75 2.75
N VAL A 160 -4.28 8.76 2.50
CA VAL A 160 -4.68 8.36 1.15
C VAL A 160 -6.09 8.82 0.80
N ALA A 161 -6.38 8.86 -0.49
CA ALA A 161 -7.75 9.05 -0.96
C ALA A 161 -8.65 7.89 -0.53
N ALA A 162 -9.93 8.17 -0.27
CA ALA A 162 -10.91 7.16 0.16
C ALA A 162 -11.01 5.96 -0.79
N GLU A 163 -10.83 6.17 -2.09
CA GLU A 163 -10.82 5.11 -3.09
C GLU A 163 -9.62 4.16 -2.96
N VAL A 164 -8.45 4.67 -2.52
CA VAL A 164 -7.28 3.84 -2.26
C VAL A 164 -7.50 3.00 -1.00
N GLN A 165 -8.00 3.62 0.08
CA GLN A 165 -8.33 2.88 1.32
C GLN A 165 -9.39 1.80 1.05
N ARG A 166 -10.44 2.11 0.28
CA ARG A 166 -11.45 1.12 -0.11
C ARG A 166 -10.81 -0.08 -0.81
N ARG A 167 -9.88 0.14 -1.73
CA ARG A 167 -9.16 -0.93 -2.43
C ARG A 167 -8.25 -1.72 -1.50
N LEU A 168 -7.58 -1.07 -0.55
CA LEU A 168 -6.81 -1.74 0.50
C LEU A 168 -7.70 -2.66 1.34
N LEU A 169 -8.86 -2.17 1.79
CA LEU A 169 -9.82 -2.95 2.57
C LEU A 169 -10.52 -4.05 1.77
N LEU A 170 -10.36 -4.09 0.44
CA LEU A 170 -10.78 -5.20 -0.39
C LEU A 170 -9.70 -6.28 -0.51
N LEU A 171 -8.46 -6.04 -0.09
CA LEU A 171 -7.43 -7.06 -0.12
C LEU A 171 -7.69 -8.15 0.93
N HIS A 172 -6.96 -9.26 0.86
CA HIS A 172 -7.14 -10.35 1.81
C HIS A 172 -6.70 -9.92 3.21
N ARG A 173 -7.52 -10.19 4.22
CA ARG A 173 -7.11 -10.18 5.63
C ARG A 173 -7.86 -11.28 6.38
N PRO A 174 -7.29 -11.84 7.44
CA PRO A 174 -8.04 -12.63 8.40
C PRO A 174 -9.20 -11.83 8.96
N GLU A 175 -10.26 -12.52 9.40
CA GLU A 175 -11.34 -11.87 10.14
C GLU A 175 -10.78 -11.34 11.46
N THR A 176 -10.92 -10.03 11.67
CA THR A 176 -10.50 -9.36 12.89
C THR A 176 -11.52 -9.63 13.99
N THR A 177 -11.25 -10.61 14.86
CA THR A 177 -12.15 -10.92 15.98
C THR A 177 -11.88 -10.06 17.22
N GLU A 178 -10.64 -9.61 17.39
CA GLU A 178 -10.17 -8.86 18.55
C GLU A 178 -9.15 -7.81 18.10
N ILE A 179 -9.18 -6.64 18.74
CA ILE A 179 -8.18 -5.57 18.54
C ILE A 179 -6.95 -5.91 19.37
N SER A 180 -5.77 -5.91 18.75
CA SER A 180 -4.51 -6.15 19.48
C SER A 180 -4.20 -5.02 20.46
N GLU A 181 -3.53 -5.34 21.58
CA GLU A 181 -3.07 -4.31 22.52
C GLU A 181 -2.11 -3.32 21.82
N SER A 182 -1.27 -3.80 20.91
CA SER A 182 -0.39 -2.97 20.11
C SER A 182 -1.15 -1.91 19.31
N VAL A 183 -2.21 -2.31 18.61
CA VAL A 183 -3.03 -1.38 17.82
C VAL A 183 -3.78 -0.39 18.72
N ASP A 184 -4.33 -0.83 19.84
CA ASP A 184 -4.96 0.07 20.82
C ASP A 184 -3.97 1.14 21.34
N ARG A 185 -2.73 0.75 21.63
CA ARG A 185 -1.67 1.68 22.04
C ARG A 185 -1.30 2.67 20.94
N VAL A 186 -1.12 2.20 19.70
CA VAL A 186 -0.85 3.07 18.54
C VAL A 186 -2.00 4.04 18.29
N ALA A 187 -3.24 3.55 18.35
CA ALA A 187 -4.43 4.37 18.16
C ALA A 187 -4.50 5.50 19.20
N LYS A 188 -4.29 5.19 20.48
CA LYS A 188 -4.22 6.18 21.56
C LYS A 188 -3.08 7.19 21.36
N ALA A 189 -1.90 6.73 20.97
CA ALA A 189 -0.76 7.61 20.71
C ALA A 189 -1.04 8.60 19.56
N CYS A 190 -1.85 8.19 18.60
CA CYS A 190 -2.22 9.00 17.42
C CYS A 190 -3.55 9.76 17.57
N GLY A 191 -4.27 9.62 18.69
CA GLY A 191 -5.59 10.24 18.90
C GLY A 191 -6.69 9.65 18.02
N LEU A 192 -6.65 8.33 17.77
CA LEU A 192 -7.57 7.59 16.91
C LEU A 192 -8.58 6.76 17.72
N GLU A 193 -9.01 7.26 18.88
CA GLU A 193 -9.97 6.55 19.72
C GLU A 193 -11.30 6.30 18.98
N GLY A 194 -11.72 5.03 18.94
CA GLY A 194 -12.89 4.57 18.19
C GLY A 194 -12.62 4.18 16.73
N LYS A 195 -11.35 4.15 16.30
CA LYS A 195 -10.91 3.72 14.96
C LYS A 195 -10.00 2.50 15.00
N GLU A 196 -9.92 1.82 16.14
CA GLU A 196 -8.98 0.73 16.38
C GLU A 196 -9.24 -0.47 15.45
N GLU A 197 -10.51 -0.82 15.22
CA GLU A 197 -10.88 -1.90 14.31
C GLU A 197 -10.43 -1.61 12.86
N LEU A 198 -10.60 -0.38 12.39
CA LEU A 198 -10.13 0.03 11.06
C LEU A 198 -8.60 -0.04 10.97
N LEU A 199 -7.90 0.38 12.03
CA LEU A 199 -6.44 0.36 12.07
C LEU A 199 -5.90 -1.07 12.09
N GLU A 200 -6.52 -1.97 12.85
CA GLU A 200 -6.22 -3.40 12.87
C GLU A 200 -6.45 -4.02 11.47
N ASP A 201 -7.60 -3.74 10.86
CA ASP A 201 -7.91 -4.21 9.50
C ASP A 201 -6.85 -3.78 8.47
N LEU A 202 -6.43 -2.51 8.52
CA LEU A 202 -5.38 -1.99 7.64
C LEU A 202 -4.02 -2.62 7.94
N LEU A 203 -3.67 -2.82 9.21
CA LEU A 203 -2.45 -3.53 9.61
C LEU A 203 -2.41 -4.95 9.02
N GLN A 204 -3.50 -5.70 9.19
CA GLN A 204 -3.62 -7.06 8.64
C GLN A 204 -3.54 -7.05 7.09
N VAL A 205 -4.14 -6.06 6.42
CA VAL A 205 -3.99 -5.89 4.97
C VAL A 205 -2.51 -5.77 4.58
N TRP A 206 -1.72 -4.97 5.28
CA TRP A 206 -0.30 -4.83 4.96
C TRP A 206 0.48 -6.12 5.21
N ILE A 207 0.28 -6.76 6.37
CA ILE A 207 0.95 -8.01 6.75
C ILE A 207 0.74 -9.09 5.68
N HIS A 208 -0.48 -9.19 5.14
CA HIS A 208 -0.86 -10.29 4.24
C HIS A 208 -0.70 -10.00 2.75
N ASN A 209 -0.49 -8.75 2.32
CA ASN A 209 -0.51 -8.39 0.89
C ASN A 209 0.65 -7.53 0.41
N CYS A 210 1.58 -7.13 1.29
CA CYS A 210 2.65 -6.26 0.86
C CYS A 210 3.84 -7.00 0.23
N PHE A 211 4.64 -6.25 -0.51
CA PHE A 211 5.91 -6.65 -1.08
C PHE A 211 6.98 -5.63 -0.67
N GLU A 212 8.20 -6.09 -0.46
CA GLU A 212 9.37 -5.21 -0.32
C GLU A 212 9.47 -4.30 -1.56
N TYR A 213 9.53 -3.00 -1.33
CA TYR A 213 9.62 -1.99 -2.38
C TYR A 213 11.05 -1.49 -2.56
N GLN A 214 11.74 -1.20 -1.45
CA GLN A 214 13.13 -0.74 -1.41
C GLN A 214 13.76 -1.05 -0.05
N GLU A 215 15.09 -1.15 -0.02
CA GLU A 215 15.85 -1.50 1.19
C GLU A 215 16.33 -0.28 1.99
N THR A 216 16.49 0.90 1.38
CA THR A 216 17.06 2.07 2.07
C THR A 216 16.49 3.39 1.54
N PRO A 217 15.60 4.07 2.28
CA PRO A 217 14.96 3.60 3.52
C PRO A 217 14.08 2.36 3.25
N THR A 218 13.85 1.52 4.27
CA THR A 218 12.99 0.34 4.09
C THR A 218 11.59 0.78 3.66
N GLY A 219 10.98 0.08 2.72
CA GLY A 219 9.63 0.40 2.29
C GLY A 219 8.86 -0.80 1.76
N TYR A 220 7.54 -0.73 1.92
CA TYR A 220 6.60 -1.73 1.45
C TYR A 220 5.67 -1.13 0.40
N SER A 221 5.19 -2.00 -0.48
CA SER A 221 4.19 -1.67 -1.49
C SER A 221 3.08 -2.71 -1.54
N THR A 222 1.86 -2.27 -1.83
CA THR A 222 0.72 -3.15 -2.13
C THR A 222 0.30 -2.97 -3.59
N TYR A 223 -0.37 -3.97 -4.16
CA TYR A 223 -0.91 -3.94 -5.52
C TYR A 223 -2.33 -4.48 -5.51
N PHE A 224 -3.21 -3.95 -6.35
CA PHE A 224 -4.61 -4.31 -6.28
C PHE A 224 -4.91 -5.59 -7.07
N ALA A 225 -4.57 -5.65 -8.36
CA ALA A 225 -4.88 -6.83 -9.17
C ALA A 225 -4.07 -8.10 -8.76
N PRO A 226 -2.75 -8.04 -8.49
CA PRO A 226 -1.96 -9.18 -8.04
C PRO A 226 -2.45 -9.82 -6.74
N ALA A 227 -3.06 -9.05 -5.83
CA ALA A 227 -3.56 -9.58 -4.57
C ALA A 227 -4.69 -10.61 -4.73
N PHE A 228 -5.32 -10.67 -5.92
CA PHE A 228 -6.33 -11.67 -6.25
C PHE A 228 -5.76 -12.90 -6.99
N MET A 229 -4.44 -12.98 -7.17
CA MET A 229 -3.79 -14.17 -7.72
C MET A 229 -3.63 -15.21 -6.60
N SER A 230 -4.28 -16.37 -6.74
CA SER A 230 -4.16 -17.44 -5.75
C SER A 230 -2.73 -17.98 -5.71
N HIS A 231 -2.17 -18.16 -4.51
CA HIS A 231 -0.96 -18.96 -4.33
C HIS A 231 -1.19 -20.38 -4.87
N SER A 232 -0.25 -20.86 -5.67
CA SER A 232 -0.30 -22.18 -6.33
C SER A 232 0.37 -23.27 -5.53
#